data_AF-I4A1Y6-F1
#
_entry.id   AF-I4A1Y6-F1
#
_cell.length_a   1.000
_cell.length_b   1.000
_cell.length_c   1.000
_cell.angle_alpha   90.00
_cell.angle_beta   90.00
_cell.angle_gamma   90.00
#
_symmetry.space_group_name_H-M   'P 1'
#
loop_
_entity.id
_entity.type
_entity.pdbx_description
1 polymer ?
#
loop_
_entity_poly.entity_id
_entity_poly.type
_entity_poly.pdbx_seq_one_letter_code
_entity_poly.pdbx_strand_id
1 'polypeptide(L)'
;MRIIVYSVILISFIAQSAKAQVGINTTEPKATFHIEVKDPDEPDSSAGILVPRVTQNPASGNEKGQLIFNKTDNQFYFWDGEKWAPIVAPSGEVKVSGASYFMDTKAGAPVEISQNSSETTIPNTQIDFELKTSKDVQFTSAVNFKGRSSAFAPLFKIKLTNVEDQTEQIIDKASNTFLSDGISDYYGNLQLLAIKKLPAGKYRAEVSAYYNDCCNFNFTYRVGGEDTPVSLLVQYK
;
A
#
# COMPACT_ATOMS: atom_id res chain seq x y z
N MET A 1 -44.42 -57.47 31.70
CA MET A 1 -44.07 -56.26 32.49
C MET A 1 -42.56 -56.06 32.68
N ARG A 2 -41.77 -57.08 33.02
CA ARG A 2 -40.31 -56.92 33.27
C ARG A 2 -39.45 -56.57 32.04
N ILE A 3 -39.77 -57.08 30.85
CA ILE A 3 -39.04 -56.75 29.60
C ILE A 3 -39.15 -55.26 29.23
N ILE A 4 -40.31 -54.65 29.47
CA ILE A 4 -40.55 -53.23 29.20
C ILE A 4 -39.66 -52.36 30.11
N VAL A 5 -39.45 -52.78 31.36
CA VAL A 5 -38.64 -52.04 32.32
C VAL A 5 -37.16 -52.00 31.92
N TYR A 6 -36.61 -53.09 31.37
CA TYR A 6 -35.22 -53.11 30.91
C TYR A 6 -35.00 -52.31 29.62
N SER A 7 -35.96 -52.33 28.69
CA SER A 7 -35.88 -51.53 27.46
C SER A 7 -35.91 -50.03 27.74
N VAL A 8 -36.66 -49.61 28.75
CA VAL A 8 -36.71 -48.19 29.18
C VAL A 8 -35.39 -47.75 29.82
N ILE A 9 -34.73 -48.63 30.59
CA ILE A 9 -33.43 -48.32 31.20
C ILE A 9 -32.31 -48.22 30.16
N LEU A 10 -32.35 -49.04 29.10
CA LEU A 10 -31.36 -49.02 28.02
C LEU A 10 -31.46 -47.77 27.12
N ILE A 11 -32.68 -47.33 26.81
CA ILE A 11 -32.94 -46.08 26.06
C ILE A 11 -32.45 -44.86 26.86
N SER A 12 -32.53 -44.90 28.18
CA SER A 12 -32.07 -43.83 29.07
C SER A 12 -30.54 -43.65 29.10
N PHE A 13 -29.75 -44.65 28.68
CA PHE A 13 -28.28 -44.58 28.65
C PHE A 13 -27.72 -44.08 27.31
N ILE A 14 -28.48 -44.18 26.21
CA ILE A 14 -28.04 -43.78 24.85
C ILE A 14 -28.22 -42.27 24.60
N ALA A 15 -29.06 -41.60 25.37
CA ALA A 15 -29.33 -40.15 25.23
C ALA A 15 -28.20 -39.24 25.77
N GLN A 16 -27.13 -39.79 26.34
CA GLN A 16 -26.05 -39.03 27.00
C GLN A 16 -24.98 -38.46 26.03
N SER A 17 -25.15 -38.57 24.70
CA SER A 17 -24.11 -38.20 23.70
C SER A 17 -24.56 -37.29 22.54
N ALA A 18 -25.74 -36.66 22.58
CA ALA A 18 -26.15 -35.70 21.55
C ALA A 18 -25.68 -34.26 21.86
N LYS A 19 -24.76 -33.70 21.05
CA LYS A 19 -24.35 -32.29 21.11
C LYS A 19 -24.93 -31.48 19.95
N ALA A 20 -25.67 -30.40 20.25
CA ALA A 20 -26.05 -29.37 19.27
C ALA A 20 -26.15 -28.00 19.97
N GLN A 21 -25.04 -27.24 20.02
CA GLN A 21 -24.99 -25.88 20.63
C GLN A 21 -23.89 -24.98 20.03
N VAL A 22 -24.19 -23.68 19.88
CA VAL A 22 -23.28 -22.52 19.95
C VAL A 22 -24.00 -21.38 20.68
N GLY A 23 -23.33 -20.67 21.57
CA GLY A 23 -23.89 -19.57 22.35
C GLY A 23 -22.78 -18.87 23.12
N ILE A 24 -23.06 -17.67 23.63
CA ILE A 24 -22.09 -16.86 24.38
C ILE A 24 -22.80 -16.20 25.57
N ASN A 25 -22.14 -16.28 26.72
CA ASN A 25 -22.57 -15.97 28.09
C ASN A 25 -23.44 -17.03 28.79
N THR A 26 -23.20 -18.31 28.50
CA THR A 26 -23.94 -19.39 29.14
C THR A 26 -23.10 -20.65 29.29
N THR A 27 -23.36 -21.42 30.34
CA THR A 27 -22.44 -22.43 30.88
C THR A 27 -22.21 -23.65 30.00
N GLU A 28 -22.59 -23.65 28.72
CA GLU A 28 -22.26 -24.77 27.83
C GLU A 28 -22.04 -24.55 26.31
N PRO A 29 -21.74 -23.36 25.76
CA PRO A 29 -21.20 -23.40 24.38
C PRO A 29 -19.90 -22.62 24.04
N LYS A 30 -19.14 -23.28 23.14
CA LYS A 30 -17.86 -22.94 22.50
C LYS A 30 -18.03 -23.05 20.96
N ALA A 31 -18.12 -21.92 20.25
CA ALA A 31 -18.76 -21.81 18.93
C ALA A 31 -18.27 -22.69 17.74
N THR A 32 -19.24 -23.18 16.95
CA THR A 32 -19.17 -23.62 15.53
C THR A 32 -20.40 -23.09 14.77
N PHE A 33 -20.60 -21.76 14.74
CA PHE A 33 -21.72 -21.13 14.05
C PHE A 33 -21.34 -20.94 12.58
N HIS A 34 -21.87 -21.81 11.72
CA HIS A 34 -21.66 -21.77 10.28
C HIS A 34 -22.97 -21.34 9.62
N ILE A 35 -22.95 -20.17 8.97
CA ILE A 35 -24.03 -19.73 8.09
C ILE A 35 -23.57 -20.05 6.66
N GLU A 36 -24.24 -20.98 6.00
CA GLU A 36 -24.05 -21.24 4.59
C GLU A 36 -25.07 -20.43 3.78
N VAL A 37 -24.61 -19.82 2.69
CA VAL A 37 -25.49 -19.10 1.77
C VAL A 37 -26.21 -20.11 0.87
N LYS A 38 -27.43 -19.76 0.42
CA LYS A 38 -28.26 -20.65 -0.41
C LYS A 38 -27.55 -21.09 -1.71
N ASP A 39 -26.77 -20.19 -2.28
CA ASP A 39 -25.92 -20.44 -3.44
C ASP A 39 -24.57 -19.72 -3.19
N PRO A 40 -23.46 -20.46 -2.99
CA PRO A 40 -22.15 -19.85 -2.76
C PRO A 40 -21.55 -19.20 -4.01
N ASP A 41 -21.98 -19.62 -5.20
CA ASP A 41 -21.51 -19.08 -6.47
C ASP A 41 -22.37 -17.89 -6.93
N GLU A 42 -23.64 -17.83 -6.50
CA GLU A 42 -24.57 -16.71 -6.74
C GLU A 42 -25.32 -16.26 -5.46
N PRO A 43 -24.63 -15.65 -4.47
CA PRO A 43 -25.26 -15.22 -3.24
C PRO A 43 -26.28 -14.10 -3.46
N ASP A 44 -27.46 -14.22 -2.86
CA ASP A 44 -28.46 -13.14 -2.90
C ASP A 44 -28.09 -11.97 -1.96
N SER A 45 -28.72 -10.82 -2.16
CA SER A 45 -28.45 -9.59 -1.38
C SER A 45 -28.74 -9.70 0.12
N SER A 46 -29.40 -10.75 0.58
CA SER A 46 -29.68 -11.01 1.99
C SER A 46 -28.60 -11.87 2.67
N ALA A 47 -27.60 -12.35 1.93
CA ALA A 47 -26.49 -13.11 2.47
C ALA A 47 -25.62 -12.27 3.43
N GLY A 48 -25.34 -12.81 4.63
CA GLY A 48 -24.41 -12.24 5.61
C GLY A 48 -24.99 -12.05 7.00
N ILE A 49 -24.24 -11.33 7.85
CA ILE A 49 -24.65 -10.95 9.21
C ILE A 49 -24.57 -9.43 9.38
N LEU A 50 -25.67 -8.83 9.85
CA LEU A 50 -25.67 -7.41 10.22
C LEU A 50 -25.32 -7.25 11.70
N VAL A 51 -24.26 -6.49 11.96
CA VAL A 51 -23.94 -6.00 13.30
C VAL A 51 -24.76 -4.71 13.60
N PRO A 52 -24.87 -4.28 14.86
CA PRO A 52 -25.56 -3.03 15.21
C PRO A 52 -25.03 -1.83 14.41
N ARG A 53 -25.95 -1.09 13.76
CA ARG A 53 -25.63 0.07 12.92
C ARG A 53 -26.01 1.36 13.64
N VAL A 54 -25.02 2.21 13.91
CA VAL A 54 -25.20 3.47 14.64
C VAL A 54 -24.89 4.67 13.75
N THR A 55 -25.40 5.85 14.07
CA THR A 55 -25.02 7.12 13.40
C THR A 55 -23.88 7.84 14.12
N GLN A 56 -23.62 7.45 15.38
CA GLN A 56 -22.52 7.94 16.21
C GLN A 56 -22.08 6.79 17.11
N ASN A 57 -20.78 6.68 17.36
CA ASN A 57 -20.26 5.71 18.31
C ASN A 57 -20.83 5.99 19.72
N PRO A 58 -21.27 4.95 20.46
CA PRO A 58 -21.66 5.12 21.86
C PRO A 58 -20.54 5.72 22.70
N ALA A 59 -20.86 6.34 23.84
CA ALA A 59 -19.84 6.91 24.73
C ALA A 59 -18.85 5.86 25.25
N SER A 60 -19.32 4.63 25.48
CA SER A 60 -18.51 3.48 25.88
C SER A 60 -19.07 2.18 25.30
N GLY A 61 -18.22 1.16 25.22
CA GLY A 61 -18.66 -0.22 24.99
C GLY A 61 -18.98 -0.94 26.30
N ASN A 62 -19.75 -2.02 26.18
CA ASN A 62 -20.16 -2.88 27.27
C ASN A 62 -19.10 -3.94 27.60
N GLU A 63 -18.34 -4.40 26.60
CA GLU A 63 -17.31 -5.43 26.73
C GLU A 63 -16.25 -5.27 25.63
N LYS A 64 -15.01 -5.68 25.91
CA LYS A 64 -13.94 -5.65 24.91
C LYS A 64 -14.31 -6.53 23.71
N GLY A 65 -14.10 -6.00 22.50
CA GLY A 65 -14.43 -6.66 21.25
C GLY A 65 -15.87 -6.47 20.79
N GLN A 66 -16.70 -5.69 21.49
CA GLN A 66 -18.04 -5.33 21.01
C GLN A 66 -17.94 -4.63 19.65
N LEU A 67 -18.67 -5.11 18.64
CA LEU A 67 -18.65 -4.59 17.27
C LEU A 67 -19.85 -3.70 16.96
N ILE A 68 -19.60 -2.61 16.23
CA ILE A 68 -20.63 -1.74 15.65
C ILE A 68 -20.23 -1.33 14.23
N PHE A 69 -21.21 -0.92 13.43
CA PHE A 69 -21.00 -0.23 12.16
C PHE A 69 -21.49 1.21 12.28
N ASN A 70 -20.60 2.19 12.12
CA ASN A 70 -20.95 3.59 12.10
C ASN A 70 -21.34 4.01 10.66
N LYS A 71 -22.59 4.44 10.48
CA LYS A 71 -23.15 4.84 9.18
C LYS A 71 -22.66 6.19 8.68
N THR A 72 -22.22 7.07 9.59
CA THR A 72 -21.67 8.38 9.24
C THR A 72 -20.26 8.21 8.70
N ASP A 73 -19.45 7.39 9.37
CA ASP A 73 -18.07 7.11 8.97
C ASP A 73 -17.97 6.00 7.91
N ASN A 74 -19.09 5.28 7.68
CA ASN A 74 -19.18 4.10 6.82
C ASN A 74 -18.15 3.01 7.18
N GLN A 75 -17.96 2.75 8.48
CA GLN A 75 -16.86 1.91 8.98
C GLN A 75 -17.26 1.05 10.20
N PHE A 76 -16.66 -0.14 10.31
CA PHE A 76 -16.74 -0.99 11.50
C PHE A 76 -15.82 -0.50 12.61
N TYR A 77 -16.31 -0.52 13.85
CA TYR A 77 -15.54 -0.25 15.05
C TYR A 77 -15.67 -1.40 16.05
N PHE A 78 -14.64 -1.61 16.86
CA PHE A 78 -14.70 -2.45 18.04
C PHE A 78 -14.35 -1.67 19.31
N TRP A 79 -14.92 -2.04 20.45
CA TRP A 79 -14.54 -1.49 21.75
C TRP A 79 -13.24 -2.14 22.23
N ASP A 80 -12.17 -1.37 22.45
CA ASP A 80 -10.88 -1.89 22.92
C ASP A 80 -10.78 -1.96 24.46
N GLY A 81 -11.78 -1.43 25.17
CA GLY A 81 -11.82 -1.28 26.62
C GLY A 81 -11.77 0.16 27.10
N GLU A 82 -11.32 1.08 26.25
CA GLU A 82 -11.15 2.50 26.56
C GLU A 82 -11.81 3.40 25.52
N LYS A 83 -11.80 2.99 24.25
CA LYS A 83 -12.36 3.73 23.12
C LYS A 83 -12.86 2.80 22.01
N TRP A 84 -13.62 3.38 21.09
CA TRP A 84 -13.99 2.73 19.84
C TRP A 84 -12.83 2.82 18.84
N ALA A 85 -12.23 1.68 18.53
CA ALA A 85 -11.15 1.56 17.55
C ALA A 85 -11.72 1.07 16.20
N PRO A 86 -11.36 1.70 15.07
CA PRO A 86 -11.83 1.26 13.76
C PRO A 86 -11.19 -0.08 13.36
N ILE A 87 -11.97 -0.95 12.74
CA ILE A 87 -11.44 -2.08 11.96
C ILE A 87 -11.07 -1.52 10.58
N VAL A 88 -9.78 -1.38 10.37
CA VAL A 88 -9.22 -0.99 9.07
C VAL A 88 -8.77 -2.25 8.35
N ALA A 89 -9.12 -2.37 7.07
CA ALA A 89 -8.37 -3.28 6.20
C ALA A 89 -6.92 -2.76 6.16
N PRO A 90 -5.89 -3.62 6.18
CA PRO A 90 -4.56 -3.19 5.78
C PRO A 90 -4.62 -2.85 4.29
N SER A 91 -5.06 -1.64 3.96
CA SER A 91 -4.78 -1.03 2.67
C SER A 91 -3.30 -0.68 2.69
N GLY A 92 -2.45 -1.70 2.47
CA GLY A 92 -1.02 -1.59 2.23
C GLY A 92 -0.30 -0.44 2.95
N GLU A 93 -0.18 -0.51 4.28
CA GLU A 93 0.85 0.24 5.00
C GLU A 93 1.43 -0.67 6.07
N VAL A 94 2.60 -1.25 5.78
CA VAL A 94 3.46 -1.79 6.83
C VAL A 94 3.86 -0.58 7.69
N LYS A 95 3.28 -0.43 8.88
CA LYS A 95 3.78 0.50 9.90
C LYS A 95 5.10 -0.03 10.45
N VAL A 96 6.15 0.06 9.65
CA VAL A 96 7.52 0.08 10.16
C VAL A 96 7.66 1.38 10.96
N SER A 97 8.33 1.33 12.10
CA SER A 97 8.67 2.53 12.88
C SER A 97 9.45 3.52 12.00
N GLY A 98 8.74 4.52 11.46
CA GLY A 98 9.21 5.43 10.40
C GLY A 98 8.46 5.13 9.10
N ALA A 99 7.57 6.04 8.68
CA ALA A 99 6.86 5.86 7.42
C ALA A 99 7.87 5.81 6.26
N SER A 100 7.72 4.80 5.41
CA SER A 100 8.45 4.66 4.16
C SER A 100 7.46 4.57 3.02
N TYR A 101 7.68 5.37 1.98
CA TYR A 101 6.87 5.40 0.78
C TYR A 101 7.70 4.86 -0.38
N PHE A 102 7.12 4.01 -1.20
CA PHE A 102 7.80 3.38 -2.32
C PHE A 102 6.90 3.40 -3.55
N MET A 103 7.46 3.78 -4.69
CA MET A 103 6.84 3.61 -6.00
C MET A 103 7.84 3.10 -7.00
N ASP A 104 7.33 2.37 -8.00
CA ASP A 104 8.10 1.94 -9.15
C ASP A 104 7.30 2.05 -10.45
N THR A 105 8.03 2.00 -11.56
CA THR A 105 7.46 2.15 -12.89
C THR A 105 7.18 0.84 -13.59
N LYS A 106 7.31 -0.34 -12.95
CA LYS A 106 7.19 -1.64 -13.64
C LYS A 106 5.83 -1.80 -14.33
N ALA A 107 4.77 -1.32 -13.70
CA ALA A 107 3.41 -1.35 -14.25
C ALA A 107 3.08 -0.15 -15.18
N GLY A 108 4.04 0.75 -15.44
CA GLY A 108 3.85 1.96 -16.23
C GLY A 108 4.31 1.85 -17.68
N ALA A 109 4.04 2.88 -18.47
CA ALA A 109 4.66 3.05 -19.79
C ALA A 109 6.01 3.77 -19.67
N PRO A 110 7.05 3.36 -20.42
CA PRO A 110 8.28 4.12 -20.52
C PRO A 110 8.05 5.47 -21.23
N VAL A 111 8.89 6.45 -20.89
CA VAL A 111 9.02 7.71 -21.63
C VAL A 111 10.29 7.70 -22.48
N GLU A 112 10.25 8.40 -23.61
CA GLU A 112 11.40 8.58 -24.49
C GLU A 112 11.91 10.03 -24.40
N ILE A 113 13.22 10.17 -24.21
CA ILE A 113 13.90 11.45 -24.03
C ILE A 113 14.90 11.65 -25.18
N SER A 114 14.83 12.82 -25.80
CA SER A 114 15.67 13.26 -26.92
C SER A 114 16.06 14.73 -26.73
N GLN A 115 16.88 15.28 -27.63
CA GLN A 115 17.27 16.69 -27.63
C GLN A 115 16.09 17.70 -27.67
N ASN A 116 14.93 17.25 -28.15
CA ASN A 116 13.73 18.10 -28.22
C ASN A 116 12.82 17.95 -27.00
N SER A 117 13.13 17.01 -26.11
CA SER A 117 12.34 16.76 -24.90
C SER A 117 12.64 17.84 -23.88
N SER A 118 11.60 18.44 -23.30
CA SER A 118 11.75 19.19 -22.06
C SER A 118 12.05 18.22 -20.91
N GLU A 119 12.43 18.78 -19.78
CA GLU A 119 12.33 18.07 -18.51
C GLU A 119 11.00 17.30 -18.41
N THR A 120 11.09 16.00 -18.12
CA THR A 120 9.93 15.11 -18.09
C THR A 120 9.91 14.33 -16.78
N THR A 121 8.82 14.45 -16.01
CA THR A 121 8.60 13.57 -14.85
C THR A 121 8.41 12.13 -15.35
N ILE A 122 9.10 11.19 -14.72
CA ILE A 122 8.96 9.77 -15.04
C ILE A 122 7.63 9.27 -14.44
N PRO A 123 6.71 8.69 -15.23
CA PRO A 123 5.41 8.24 -14.75
C PRO A 123 5.54 7.28 -13.57
N ASN A 124 4.60 7.33 -12.62
CA ASN A 124 4.56 6.46 -11.43
C ASN A 124 5.81 6.55 -10.53
N THR A 125 6.51 7.70 -10.53
CA THR A 125 7.60 7.99 -9.60
C THR A 125 7.30 9.16 -8.66
N GLN A 126 6.01 9.53 -8.53
CA GLN A 126 5.56 10.63 -7.69
C GLN A 126 5.07 10.10 -6.34
N ILE A 127 5.64 10.63 -5.26
CA ILE A 127 5.27 10.29 -3.89
C ILE A 127 4.89 11.57 -3.14
N ASP A 128 3.63 11.62 -2.69
CA ASP A 128 3.14 12.67 -1.80
C ASP A 128 3.24 12.18 -0.35
N PHE A 129 3.87 12.96 0.52
CA PHE A 129 4.07 12.61 1.94
C PHE A 129 3.93 13.83 2.86
N GLU A 130 3.65 13.58 4.14
CA GLU A 130 3.45 14.61 5.14
C GLU A 130 4.33 14.40 6.37
N LEU A 131 4.99 15.48 6.79
CA LEU A 131 5.78 15.54 8.02
C LEU A 131 5.02 16.32 9.09
N LYS A 132 4.74 15.68 10.23
CA LYS A 132 4.12 16.35 11.39
C LYS A 132 5.13 17.17 12.20
N THR A 133 6.40 16.83 12.11
CA THR A 133 7.51 17.51 12.78
C THR A 133 8.69 17.58 11.83
N SER A 134 9.66 18.45 12.12
CA SER A 134 10.91 18.42 11.36
C SER A 134 11.62 17.07 11.54
N LYS A 135 12.06 16.46 10.43
CA LYS A 135 12.75 15.17 10.40
C LYS A 135 13.77 15.11 9.26
N ASP A 136 14.75 14.24 9.41
CA ASP A 136 15.62 13.85 8.31
C ASP A 136 14.87 12.86 7.41
N VAL A 137 14.87 13.12 6.11
CA VAL A 137 14.22 12.29 5.11
C VAL A 137 15.26 11.84 4.10
N GLN A 138 15.38 10.52 3.92
CA GLN A 138 16.21 9.91 2.89
C GLN A 138 15.37 9.66 1.65
N PHE A 139 15.94 10.01 0.50
CA PHE A 139 15.40 9.78 -0.84
C PHE A 139 16.38 8.87 -1.57
N THR A 140 15.92 7.71 -2.02
CA THR A 140 16.73 6.78 -2.82
C THR A 140 15.98 6.48 -4.11
N SER A 141 16.64 6.64 -5.25
CA SER A 141 16.10 6.23 -6.54
C SER A 141 17.09 5.36 -7.30
N ALA A 142 16.60 4.27 -7.87
CA ALA A 142 17.33 3.47 -8.83
C ALA A 142 16.67 3.67 -10.20
N VAL A 143 17.45 4.13 -11.17
CA VAL A 143 16.97 4.48 -12.51
C VAL A 143 17.63 3.54 -13.52
N ASN A 144 16.84 2.64 -14.09
CA ASN A 144 17.26 1.86 -15.26
C ASN A 144 16.79 2.56 -16.54
N PHE A 145 17.63 2.58 -17.56
CA PHE A 145 17.30 3.20 -18.84
C PHE A 145 17.93 2.41 -19.98
N LYS A 146 17.39 2.56 -21.18
CA LYS A 146 17.94 1.97 -22.39
C LYS A 146 18.05 3.00 -23.49
N GLY A 147 19.13 2.97 -24.28
CA GLY A 147 19.34 3.94 -25.36
C GLY A 147 20.15 3.34 -26.49
N ARG A 148 20.14 4.02 -27.64
CA ARG A 148 20.87 3.61 -28.83
C ARG A 148 21.62 4.81 -29.41
N SER A 149 22.90 4.92 -29.08
CA SER A 149 23.83 5.91 -29.63
C SER A 149 25.26 5.52 -29.26
N SER A 150 26.25 5.94 -30.06
CA SER A 150 27.67 5.70 -29.76
C SER A 150 28.14 6.42 -28.49
N ALA A 151 27.44 7.48 -28.09
CA ALA A 151 27.60 8.16 -26.82
C ALA A 151 26.26 8.71 -26.33
N PHE A 152 25.96 8.52 -25.05
CA PHE A 152 24.78 9.10 -24.40
C PHE A 152 25.14 9.54 -22.98
N ALA A 153 24.50 10.62 -22.53
CA ALA A 153 24.73 11.20 -21.21
C ALA A 153 23.39 11.53 -20.55
N PRO A 154 22.56 10.56 -20.16
CA PRO A 154 21.26 10.85 -19.55
C PRO A 154 21.47 11.61 -18.24
N LEU A 155 20.55 12.52 -17.93
CA LEU A 155 20.52 13.25 -16.67
C LEU A 155 19.20 12.98 -15.96
N PHE A 156 19.30 12.51 -14.73
CA PHE A 156 18.18 12.26 -13.85
C PHE A 156 18.26 13.17 -12.64
N LYS A 157 17.12 13.60 -12.11
CA LYS A 157 17.05 14.41 -10.89
C LYS A 157 15.92 13.94 -10.00
N ILE A 158 16.14 14.02 -8.69
CA ILE A 158 15.05 13.97 -7.72
C ILE A 158 14.61 15.40 -7.47
N LYS A 159 13.34 15.68 -7.77
CA LYS A 159 12.67 16.93 -7.43
C LYS A 159 11.88 16.76 -6.15
N LEU A 160 11.94 17.79 -5.32
CA LEU A 160 11.13 17.92 -4.13
C LEU A 160 10.33 19.21 -4.24
N THR A 161 9.01 19.10 -4.18
CA THR A 161 8.08 20.22 -4.21
C THR A 161 7.40 20.32 -2.86
N ASN A 162 7.45 21.50 -2.23
CA ASN A 162 6.57 21.80 -1.11
C ASN A 162 5.17 22.09 -1.68
N VAL A 163 4.19 21.32 -1.24
CA VAL A 163 2.84 21.32 -1.82
C VAL A 163 2.06 22.59 -1.43
N GLU A 164 2.41 23.23 -0.31
CA GLU A 164 1.69 24.41 0.17
C GLU A 164 2.08 25.67 -0.59
N ASP A 165 3.38 25.89 -0.81
CA ASP A 165 3.92 27.09 -1.46
C ASP A 165 4.34 26.86 -2.92
N GLN A 166 4.24 25.62 -3.41
CA GLN A 166 4.65 25.20 -4.75
C GLN A 166 6.14 25.45 -5.05
N THR A 167 6.97 25.58 -4.01
CA THR A 167 8.41 25.74 -4.19
C THR A 167 9.05 24.42 -4.58
N GLU A 168 9.81 24.44 -5.68
CA GLU A 168 10.51 23.27 -6.19
C GLU A 168 12.01 23.35 -5.91
N GLN A 169 12.60 22.20 -5.57
CA GLN A 169 14.04 22.08 -5.42
C GLN A 169 14.54 20.74 -5.97
N ILE A 170 15.65 20.77 -6.70
CA ILE A 170 16.44 19.59 -7.03
C ILE A 170 17.24 19.17 -5.80
N ILE A 171 16.97 18.00 -5.25
CA ILE A 171 17.65 17.48 -4.05
C ILE A 171 18.77 16.50 -4.36
N ASP A 172 18.74 15.90 -5.55
CA ASP A 172 19.87 15.15 -6.10
C ASP A 172 19.82 15.13 -7.63
N LYS A 173 20.98 14.89 -8.25
CA LYS A 173 21.11 14.69 -9.70
C LYS A 173 22.17 13.64 -10.01
N ALA A 174 21.89 12.78 -10.97
CA ALA A 174 22.85 11.81 -11.48
C ALA A 174 22.92 11.89 -13.00
N SER A 175 24.14 11.96 -13.51
CA SER A 175 24.44 11.82 -14.94
C SER A 175 25.80 11.17 -15.09
N ASN A 176 25.94 10.33 -16.11
CA ASN A 176 27.20 9.75 -16.50
C ASN A 176 27.24 9.65 -18.03
N THR A 177 28.43 9.71 -18.60
CA THR A 177 28.64 9.45 -20.02
C THR A 177 28.88 7.98 -20.22
N PHE A 178 28.17 7.41 -21.18
CA PHE A 178 28.29 6.01 -21.53
C PHE A 178 28.61 5.91 -23.01
N LEU A 179 29.49 4.97 -23.34
CA LEU A 179 29.89 4.67 -24.71
C LEU A 179 29.35 3.30 -25.09
N SER A 180 28.83 3.18 -26.30
CA SER A 180 28.42 1.90 -26.87
C SER A 180 28.87 1.79 -28.33
N ASP A 181 28.55 0.67 -28.97
CA ASP A 181 28.77 0.45 -30.40
C ASP A 181 27.88 1.34 -31.29
N GLY A 182 26.87 2.03 -30.71
CA GLY A 182 25.86 2.81 -31.43
C GLY A 182 24.90 1.97 -32.28
N ILE A 183 25.01 0.64 -32.25
CA ILE A 183 24.24 -0.29 -33.07
C ILE A 183 23.32 -1.14 -32.19
N SER A 184 23.78 -1.63 -31.04
CA SER A 184 22.98 -2.39 -30.09
C SER A 184 22.32 -1.48 -29.04
N ASP A 185 21.23 -1.97 -28.46
CA ASP A 185 20.60 -1.31 -27.32
C ASP A 185 21.53 -1.39 -26.12
N TYR A 186 21.91 -0.23 -25.60
CA TYR A 186 22.63 -0.15 -24.34
C TYR A 186 21.63 -0.08 -23.18
N TYR A 187 21.90 -0.85 -22.13
CA TYR A 187 21.17 -0.81 -20.87
C TYR A 187 22.07 -0.24 -19.78
N GLY A 188 21.59 0.81 -19.12
CA GLY A 188 22.32 1.49 -18.05
C GLY A 188 21.52 1.58 -16.76
N ASN A 189 22.24 1.78 -15.67
CA ASN A 189 21.69 2.04 -14.35
C ASN A 189 22.40 3.25 -13.72
N LEU A 190 21.62 4.13 -13.10
CA LEU A 190 22.11 5.20 -12.24
C LEU A 190 21.34 5.21 -10.92
N GLN A 191 22.01 5.65 -9.86
CA GLN A 191 21.42 5.76 -8.54
C GLN A 191 21.46 7.22 -8.08
N LEU A 192 20.39 7.63 -7.40
CA LEU A 192 20.29 8.92 -6.73
C LEU A 192 20.04 8.66 -5.24
N LEU A 193 20.74 9.42 -4.39
CA LEU A 193 20.65 9.32 -2.94
C LEU A 193 20.81 10.72 -2.33
N ALA A 194 19.77 11.18 -1.64
CA ALA A 194 19.84 12.39 -0.83
C ALA A 194 19.29 12.14 0.57
N ILE A 195 19.87 12.81 1.55
CA ILE A 195 19.28 12.95 2.88
C ILE A 195 19.07 14.44 3.11
N LYS A 196 17.85 14.83 3.47
CA LYS A 196 17.51 16.23 3.70
C LYS A 196 16.68 16.38 4.95
N LYS A 197 17.07 17.33 5.80
CA LYS A 197 16.24 17.77 6.92
C LYS A 197 15.12 18.65 6.40
N LEU A 198 13.88 18.22 6.62
CA LEU A 198 12.69 18.95 6.20
C LEU A 198 11.90 19.43 7.42
N PRO A 199 11.31 20.64 7.38
CA PRO A 199 10.36 21.07 8.39
C PRO A 199 9.03 20.32 8.26
N ALA A 200 8.14 20.49 9.25
CA ALA A 200 6.77 19.99 9.15
C ALA A 200 6.08 20.61 7.93
N GLY A 201 5.27 19.83 7.22
CA GLY A 201 4.64 20.26 5.97
C GLY A 201 4.32 19.08 5.05
N LYS A 202 3.71 19.40 3.90
CA LYS A 202 3.37 18.44 2.84
C LYS A 202 4.32 18.58 1.67
N TYR A 203 4.84 17.46 1.20
CA TYR A 203 5.84 17.43 0.15
C TYR A 203 5.49 16.41 -0.91
N ARG A 204 5.97 16.67 -2.11
CA ARG A 204 5.93 15.77 -3.26
C ARG A 204 7.35 15.51 -3.72
N ALA A 205 7.73 14.24 -3.81
CA ALA A 205 9.01 13.83 -4.38
C ALA A 205 8.78 13.11 -5.72
N GLU A 206 9.56 13.47 -6.73
CA GLU A 206 9.42 12.96 -8.09
C GLU A 206 10.78 12.72 -8.74
N VAL A 207 10.88 11.70 -9.58
CA VAL A 207 12.06 11.49 -10.44
C VAL A 207 11.76 12.07 -11.82
N SER A 208 12.69 12.88 -12.32
CA SER A 208 12.60 13.51 -13.63
C SER A 208 13.79 13.15 -14.50
N ALA A 209 13.51 12.94 -15.78
CA ALA A 209 14.48 12.64 -16.82
C ALA A 209 14.70 13.88 -17.70
N TYR A 210 15.96 14.08 -18.08
CA TYR A 210 16.40 15.24 -18.85
C TYR A 210 17.34 14.81 -19.96
N TYR A 211 17.27 15.55 -21.05
CA TYR A 211 18.35 15.58 -22.01
C TYR A 211 19.51 16.41 -21.46
N ASN A 212 20.75 15.90 -21.56
CA ASN A 212 21.93 16.59 -21.06
C ASN A 212 22.73 17.17 -22.24
N ASP A 213 22.67 18.48 -22.40
CA ASP A 213 23.37 19.21 -23.46
C ASP A 213 24.88 19.42 -23.19
N CYS A 214 25.43 18.87 -22.10
CA CYS A 214 26.84 19.04 -21.72
C CYS A 214 27.86 18.72 -22.81
N CYS A 215 27.48 17.84 -23.74
CA CYS A 215 28.43 16.98 -24.41
C CYS A 215 28.24 16.92 -25.93
N ASN A 216 27.31 17.71 -26.49
CA ASN A 216 27.06 17.83 -27.95
C ASN A 216 26.89 16.50 -28.70
N PHE A 217 26.46 15.44 -28.01
CA PHE A 217 26.08 14.18 -28.64
C PHE A 217 24.60 14.24 -29.00
N ASN A 218 24.19 13.56 -30.08
CA ASN A 218 22.78 13.31 -30.36
C ASN A 218 22.45 11.90 -29.88
N PHE A 219 21.49 11.78 -28.96
CA PHE A 219 21.07 10.49 -28.44
C PHE A 219 19.59 10.50 -28.06
N THR A 220 19.03 9.29 -28.01
CA THR A 220 17.68 9.06 -27.49
C THR A 220 17.76 7.92 -26.48
N TYR A 221 17.03 8.06 -25.37
CA TYR A 221 16.92 7.01 -24.38
C TYR A 221 15.49 6.86 -23.87
N ARG A 222 15.15 5.66 -23.44
CA ARG A 222 13.89 5.27 -22.82
C ARG A 222 14.11 4.96 -21.35
N VAL A 223 13.18 5.40 -20.52
CA VAL A 223 13.23 5.24 -19.07
C VAL A 223 11.81 5.06 -18.52
N GLY A 224 11.65 4.23 -17.50
CA GLY A 224 10.34 3.84 -16.97
C GLY A 224 9.82 2.54 -17.59
N GLY A 225 8.67 2.06 -17.13
CA GLY A 225 8.08 0.80 -17.59
C GLY A 225 8.78 -0.47 -17.10
N GLU A 226 8.34 -1.62 -17.61
CA GLU A 226 8.81 -2.95 -17.21
C GLU A 226 10.27 -3.21 -17.58
N ASP A 227 10.68 -2.82 -18.79
CA ASP A 227 12.04 -3.05 -19.33
C ASP A 227 13.11 -2.16 -18.67
N THR A 228 12.73 -0.97 -18.25
CA THR A 228 13.63 0.07 -17.71
C THR A 228 13.06 0.63 -16.42
N PRO A 229 12.91 -0.22 -15.38
CA PRO A 229 12.19 0.17 -14.18
C PRO A 229 12.94 1.26 -13.43
N VAL A 230 12.19 2.28 -13.00
CA VAL A 230 12.64 3.29 -12.06
C VAL A 230 11.92 3.06 -10.75
N SER A 231 12.63 3.19 -9.64
CA SER A 231 12.03 3.20 -8.31
C SER A 231 12.37 4.47 -7.56
N LEU A 232 11.46 4.89 -6.70
CA LEU A 232 11.68 5.97 -5.73
C LEU A 232 11.25 5.48 -4.35
N LEU A 233 12.12 5.65 -3.37
CA LEU A 233 11.93 5.33 -1.98
C LEU A 233 12.14 6.59 -1.14
N VAL A 234 11.14 6.97 -0.35
CA VAL A 234 11.19 8.06 0.61
C VAL A 234 11.09 7.45 2.01
N GLN A 235 12.09 7.68 2.86
CA GLN A 235 12.17 7.07 4.19
C GLN A 235 12.48 8.13 5.24
N TYR A 236 11.72 8.11 6.33
CA TYR A 236 12.03 8.95 7.50
C TYR A 236 13.22 8.33 8.25
N LYS A 237 14.19 9.16 8.62
CA LYS A 237 15.33 8.79 9.46
C LYS A 237 15.11 9.19 10.91
#